data_AF-A0A2W1BDU5-F1
#
_entry.id   AF-A0A2W1BDU5-F1
#
_cell.length_a   1.000
_cell.length_b   1.000
_cell.length_c   1.000
_cell.angle_alpha   90.00
_cell.angle_beta   90.00
_cell.angle_gamma   90.00
#
_symmetry.space_group_name_H-M   'P 1'
#
loop_
_entity.id
_entity.type
_entity.pdbx_description
1 polymer ?
#
loop_
_entity_poly.entity_id
_entity_poly.type
_entity_poly.pdbx_seq_one_letter_code
_entity_poly.pdbx_strand_id
1 'polypeptide(L)'
;MKYLGLVIDRLWNFREHFLQLQPKLINAASSLGRLLPNSGGPSAICRRLYTGVVRSMALYGAPVWADSLRSPSNRALLRKPQRIMANRVIRGYKTVSAEAACALAGTPPWDLEAQVLAEIYSRRANARSSGDCPPPELVRRWREQAQEDVLSEWKERLAAPTAGHWTAAAIGPILEEWVGRRYGVLSFRTTQILTNHGCFGYYLHKVARREPTPVCHQCGSSPDTAQHTIELCPAWDEQRNALAANTGQDFSLPNLVRVMIGSEAGWKAIDTFCEQIISQKEAAERVREADAHADPIRRRRVGRRRTRYAGQMPP
;
A
#
# COMPACT_ATOMS: atom_id res chain seq x y z
N MET A 1 9.44 -33.85 0.10
CA MET A 1 9.08 -34.37 -1.25
C MET A 1 8.56 -33.22 -2.10
N LYS A 2 8.85 -33.19 -3.41
CA LYS A 2 8.25 -32.22 -4.33
C LYS A 2 7.09 -32.88 -5.08
N TYR A 3 5.91 -32.27 -5.04
CA TYR A 3 4.71 -32.81 -5.69
C TYR A 3 3.86 -31.67 -6.26
N LEU A 4 3.53 -31.73 -7.55
CA LEU A 4 2.76 -30.69 -8.26
C LEU A 4 3.27 -29.26 -7.98
N GLY A 5 4.59 -29.07 -7.93
CA GLY A 5 5.21 -27.77 -7.65
C GLY A 5 5.24 -27.35 -6.18
N LEU A 6 4.60 -28.09 -5.27
CA LEU A 6 4.67 -27.90 -3.83
C LEU A 6 5.84 -28.67 -3.22
N VAL A 7 6.40 -28.14 -2.12
CA VAL A 7 7.43 -28.83 -1.33
C VAL A 7 6.79 -29.25 -0.01
N ILE A 8 6.51 -30.53 0.11
CA ILE A 8 5.86 -31.12 1.28
C ILE A 8 6.97 -31.59 2.22
N ASP A 9 7.07 -30.97 3.39
CA ASP A 9 7.93 -31.43 4.48
C ASP A 9 7.23 -32.51 5.32
N ARG A 10 8.00 -33.23 6.14
CA ARG A 10 7.50 -34.35 6.96
C ARG A 10 6.41 -33.94 7.94
N LEU A 11 6.41 -32.67 8.36
CA LEU A 11 5.51 -32.14 9.38
C LEU A 11 4.30 -31.41 8.78
N TRP A 12 4.17 -31.38 7.44
CA TRP A 12 3.14 -30.65 6.72
C TRP A 12 3.04 -29.16 7.12
N ASN A 13 4.17 -28.56 7.52
CA ASN A 13 4.23 -27.16 7.94
C ASN A 13 4.59 -26.19 6.81
N PHE A 14 4.95 -26.71 5.65
CA PHE A 14 5.27 -26.00 4.41
C PHE A 14 6.33 -24.90 4.54
N ARG A 15 7.14 -24.91 5.60
CA ARG A 15 8.16 -23.88 5.81
C ARG A 15 9.20 -23.88 4.70
N GLU A 16 9.66 -25.06 4.32
CA GLU A 16 10.61 -25.22 3.22
C GLU A 16 10.01 -24.77 1.88
N HIS A 17 8.70 -25.01 1.67
CA HIS A 17 8.00 -24.49 0.50
C HIS A 17 8.06 -22.96 0.42
N PHE A 18 7.74 -22.26 1.51
CA PHE A 18 7.78 -20.79 1.51
C PHE A 18 9.20 -20.23 1.40
N LEU A 19 10.20 -20.89 1.99
CA LEU A 19 11.61 -20.51 1.85
C LEU A 19 12.07 -20.59 0.39
N GLN A 20 11.61 -21.58 -0.36
CA GLN A 20 11.90 -21.71 -1.80
C GLN A 20 11.01 -20.81 -2.68
N LEU A 21 9.78 -20.53 -2.25
CA LEU A 21 8.82 -19.71 -3.00
C LEU A 21 9.16 -18.22 -2.90
N GLN A 22 9.53 -17.72 -1.72
CA GLN A 22 9.73 -16.30 -1.48
C GLN A 22 10.75 -15.66 -2.44
N PRO A 23 11.97 -16.21 -2.67
CA PRO A 23 12.92 -15.63 -3.61
C PRO A 23 12.37 -15.50 -5.02
N LYS A 24 11.58 -16.50 -5.48
CA LYS A 24 10.93 -16.46 -6.81
C LYS A 24 9.92 -15.33 -6.90
N LEU A 25 9.09 -15.16 -5.86
CA LEU A 25 8.12 -14.07 -5.79
C LEU A 25 8.81 -12.70 -5.74
N ILE A 26 9.87 -12.56 -4.94
CA ILE A 26 10.64 -11.31 -4.84
C ILE A 26 11.29 -10.98 -6.19
N ASN A 27 11.85 -11.97 -6.89
CA ASN A 27 12.46 -11.76 -8.20
C ASN A 27 11.42 -11.33 -9.24
N ALA A 28 10.25 -11.99 -9.29
CA ALA A 28 9.16 -11.58 -10.16
C ALA A 28 8.66 -10.16 -9.84
N ALA A 29 8.37 -9.89 -8.56
CA ALA A 29 7.92 -8.58 -8.09
C ALA A 29 8.96 -7.47 -8.36
N SER A 30 10.24 -7.77 -8.22
CA SER A 30 11.32 -6.81 -8.48
C SER A 30 11.48 -6.52 -9.96
N SER A 31 11.44 -7.55 -10.82
CA SER A 31 11.52 -7.40 -12.28
C SER A 31 10.35 -6.57 -12.81
N LEU A 32 9.12 -6.89 -12.41
CA LEU A 32 7.93 -6.12 -12.77
C LEU A 32 7.97 -4.72 -12.16
N GLY A 33 8.43 -4.59 -10.92
CA GLY A 33 8.59 -3.31 -10.24
C GLY A 33 9.56 -2.34 -10.91
N ARG A 34 10.48 -2.81 -11.78
CA ARG A 34 11.34 -1.93 -12.59
C ARG A 34 10.55 -1.16 -13.65
N LEU A 35 9.43 -1.71 -14.12
CA LEU A 35 8.53 -1.11 -15.11
C LEU A 35 7.51 -0.16 -14.47
N LEU A 36 7.43 -0.14 -13.13
CA LEU A 36 6.42 0.58 -12.36
C LEU A 36 7.06 1.66 -11.46
N PRO A 37 7.63 2.73 -12.04
CA PRO A 37 8.14 3.85 -11.24
C PRO A 37 7.00 4.51 -10.46
N ASN A 38 7.34 5.21 -9.36
CA ASN A 38 6.31 5.83 -8.52
C ASN A 38 5.67 7.04 -9.21
N SER A 39 6.50 7.89 -9.81
CA SER A 39 6.11 8.98 -10.70
C SER A 39 6.37 8.63 -12.16
N GLY A 40 5.55 9.17 -13.07
CA GLY A 40 5.71 9.01 -14.53
C GLY A 40 5.83 7.55 -14.98
N GLY A 41 4.72 6.87 -15.28
CA GLY A 41 4.78 5.47 -15.68
C GLY A 41 3.42 4.85 -15.92
N PRO A 42 3.34 3.51 -16.01
CA PRO A 42 2.13 2.81 -16.42
C PRO A 42 0.91 3.09 -15.54
N SER A 43 -0.25 2.95 -16.15
CA SER A 43 -1.57 3.17 -15.56
C SER A 43 -1.84 2.24 -14.37
N ALA A 44 -2.86 2.56 -13.57
CA ALA A 44 -3.30 1.71 -12.46
C ALA A 44 -3.72 0.31 -12.92
N ILE A 45 -4.30 0.19 -14.12
CA ILE A 45 -4.68 -1.09 -14.73
C ILE A 45 -3.45 -1.99 -14.89
N CYS A 46 -2.37 -1.45 -15.47
CA CYS A 46 -1.11 -2.18 -15.66
C CYS A 46 -0.50 -2.64 -14.32
N ARG A 47 -0.55 -1.78 -13.29
CA ARG A 47 -0.06 -2.12 -11.93
C ARG A 47 -0.88 -3.26 -11.30
N ARG A 48 -2.20 -3.22 -11.44
CA ARG A 48 -3.09 -4.29 -10.94
C ARG A 48 -2.85 -5.60 -11.67
N LEU A 49 -2.67 -5.57 -12.99
CA LEU A 49 -2.34 -6.76 -13.78
C LEU A 49 -1.08 -7.45 -13.26
N TYR A 50 0.03 -6.72 -13.11
CA TYR A 50 1.27 -7.29 -12.60
C TYR A 50 1.17 -7.77 -11.16
N THR A 51 0.37 -7.09 -10.33
CA THR A 51 0.06 -7.56 -8.97
C THR A 51 -0.69 -8.89 -9.01
N GLY A 52 -1.65 -9.03 -9.93
CA GLY A 52 -2.38 -10.28 -10.16
C GLY A 52 -1.49 -11.45 -10.58
N VAL A 53 -0.46 -11.21 -11.40
CA VAL A 53 0.53 -12.24 -11.77
C VAL A 53 1.26 -12.75 -10.54
N VAL A 54 1.86 -11.86 -9.73
CA VAL A 54 2.62 -12.28 -8.55
C VAL A 54 1.70 -12.91 -7.49
N ARG A 55 0.48 -12.39 -7.32
CA ARG A 55 -0.54 -12.98 -6.45
C ARG A 55 -0.88 -14.41 -6.87
N SER A 56 -1.06 -14.66 -8.16
CA SER A 56 -1.38 -15.99 -8.69
C SER A 56 -0.23 -16.98 -8.45
N MET A 57 1.02 -16.52 -8.57
CA MET A 57 2.19 -17.32 -8.20
C MET A 57 2.23 -17.62 -6.70
N ALA A 58 1.89 -16.64 -5.86
CA ALA A 58 1.98 -16.74 -4.41
C ALA A 58 0.90 -17.64 -3.81
N LEU A 59 -0.30 -17.63 -4.39
CA LEU A 59 -1.46 -18.37 -3.91
C LEU A 59 -1.64 -19.73 -4.61
N TYR A 60 -0.68 -20.13 -5.44
CA TYR A 60 -0.70 -21.44 -6.07
C TYR A 60 -0.63 -22.55 -5.02
N GLY A 61 -1.59 -23.46 -5.06
CA GLY A 61 -1.72 -24.54 -4.07
C GLY A 61 -2.19 -24.09 -2.69
N ALA A 62 -2.69 -22.85 -2.54
CA ALA A 62 -3.21 -22.34 -1.26
C ALA A 62 -4.12 -23.32 -0.50
N PRO A 63 -5.06 -24.04 -1.14
CA PRO A 63 -5.87 -25.02 -0.43
C PRO A 63 -5.11 -26.11 0.34
N VAL A 64 -3.88 -26.42 -0.09
CA VAL A 64 -3.06 -27.47 0.53
C VAL A 64 -2.24 -26.94 1.70
N TRP A 65 -1.83 -25.66 1.66
CA TRP A 65 -0.92 -25.09 2.65
C TRP A 65 -1.50 -23.94 3.48
N ALA A 66 -2.73 -23.48 3.24
CA ALA A 66 -3.29 -22.29 3.90
C ALA A 66 -3.21 -22.38 5.44
N ASP A 67 -3.49 -23.55 6.02
CA ASP A 67 -3.40 -23.75 7.48
C ASP A 67 -1.99 -23.55 8.05
N SER A 68 -0.95 -23.78 7.25
CA SER A 68 0.43 -23.56 7.67
C SER A 68 0.75 -22.08 7.90
N LEU A 69 -0.11 -21.15 7.45
CA LEU A 69 -0.01 -19.72 7.72
C LEU A 69 -0.48 -19.34 9.13
N ARG A 70 -0.97 -20.28 9.95
CA ARG A 70 -1.08 -20.02 11.40
C ARG A 70 0.28 -19.64 11.99
N SER A 71 1.36 -20.20 11.44
CA SER A 71 2.74 -19.81 11.75
C SER A 71 3.05 -18.36 11.32
N PRO A 72 3.42 -17.46 12.26
CA PRO A 72 3.83 -16.10 11.93
C PRO A 72 5.03 -16.04 10.97
N SER A 73 5.93 -17.02 11.06
CA SER A 73 7.13 -17.10 10.22
C SER A 73 6.79 -17.35 8.75
N ASN A 74 5.84 -18.24 8.46
CA ASN A 74 5.36 -18.50 7.10
C ASN A 74 4.60 -17.29 6.54
N ARG A 75 3.75 -16.65 7.37
CA ARG A 75 3.07 -15.39 6.98
C ARG A 75 4.04 -14.30 6.60
N ALA A 76 5.12 -14.12 7.37
CA ALA A 76 6.15 -13.14 7.06
C ALA A 76 6.82 -13.39 5.69
N LEU A 77 6.95 -14.65 5.27
CA LEU A 77 7.53 -15.01 3.99
C LEU A 77 6.67 -14.56 2.80
N LEU A 78 5.33 -14.64 2.91
CA LEU A 78 4.38 -14.12 1.90
C LEU A 78 4.19 -12.61 1.95
N ARG A 79 4.17 -12.04 3.16
CA ARG A 79 3.96 -10.60 3.38
C ARG A 79 5.00 -9.74 2.67
N LYS A 80 6.26 -10.20 2.61
CA LYS A 80 7.37 -9.45 1.99
C LYS A 80 7.16 -9.20 0.48
N PRO A 81 6.95 -10.21 -0.39
CA PRO A 81 6.65 -9.98 -1.80
C PRO A 81 5.32 -9.24 -2.02
N GLN A 82 4.28 -9.51 -1.21
CA GLN A 82 3.03 -8.76 -1.31
C GLN A 82 3.26 -7.26 -1.09
N ARG A 83 4.00 -6.89 -0.04
CA ARG A 83 4.34 -5.48 0.27
C ARG A 83 5.08 -4.80 -0.88
N ILE A 84 5.95 -5.53 -1.60
CA ILE A 84 6.63 -4.98 -2.78
C ILE A 84 5.60 -4.59 -3.83
N MET A 85 4.65 -5.47 -4.14
CA MET A 85 3.62 -5.21 -5.14
C MET A 85 2.61 -4.17 -4.71
N ALA A 86 2.12 -4.23 -3.47
CA ALA A 86 1.23 -3.23 -2.89
C ALA A 86 1.85 -1.83 -2.97
N ASN A 87 3.13 -1.68 -2.62
CA ASN A 87 3.86 -0.42 -2.80
C ASN A 87 3.92 0.05 -4.26
N ARG A 88 3.96 -0.85 -5.25
CA ARG A 88 3.87 -0.45 -6.67
C ARG A 88 2.47 -0.01 -7.06
N VAL A 89 1.42 -0.63 -6.53
CA VAL A 89 0.03 -0.22 -6.77
C VAL A 89 -0.18 1.20 -6.25
N ILE A 90 0.23 1.47 -5.02
CA ILE A 90 0.04 2.77 -4.37
C ILE A 90 1.14 3.78 -4.72
N ARG A 91 2.15 3.41 -5.53
CA ARG A 91 3.32 4.28 -5.81
C ARG A 91 4.09 4.68 -4.53
N GLY A 92 4.02 3.87 -3.48
CA GLY A 92 4.54 4.19 -2.16
C GLY A 92 6.06 4.06 -2.04
N TYR A 93 6.58 4.56 -0.92
CA TYR A 93 7.98 4.38 -0.54
C TYR A 93 8.22 2.93 -0.11
N LYS A 94 9.44 2.42 -0.32
CA LYS A 94 9.82 1.05 0.06
C LYS A 94 9.76 0.77 1.57
N THR A 95 9.66 1.81 2.40
CA THR A 95 9.62 1.75 3.87
C THR A 95 8.19 1.70 4.42
N VAL A 96 7.17 1.93 3.58
CA VAL A 96 5.77 1.78 3.99
C VAL A 96 5.55 0.35 4.50
N SER A 97 4.82 0.23 5.62
CA SER A 97 4.51 -1.05 6.25
C SER A 97 3.64 -1.92 5.33
N ALA A 98 3.66 -3.24 5.53
CA ALA A 98 2.80 -4.12 4.74
C ALA A 98 1.32 -3.81 4.96
N GLU A 99 0.93 -3.55 6.21
CA GLU A 99 -0.45 -3.24 6.61
C GLU A 99 -0.97 -1.99 5.89
N ALA A 100 -0.23 -0.87 6.00
CA ALA A 100 -0.60 0.37 5.31
C ALA A 100 -0.58 0.22 3.79
N ALA A 101 0.42 -0.49 3.23
CA ALA A 101 0.50 -0.70 1.79
C ALA A 101 -0.68 -1.50 1.24
N CYS A 102 -1.05 -2.59 1.91
CA CYS A 102 -2.19 -3.42 1.54
C CYS A 102 -3.52 -2.66 1.69
N ALA A 103 -3.71 -1.92 2.79
CA ALA A 103 -4.91 -1.13 3.03
C ALA A 103 -5.12 -0.09 1.92
N LEU A 104 -4.08 0.69 1.59
CA LEU A 104 -4.17 1.67 0.51
C LEU A 104 -4.35 1.04 -0.87
N ALA A 105 -3.70 -0.09 -1.12
CA ALA A 105 -3.83 -0.84 -2.37
C ALA A 105 -5.22 -1.46 -2.55
N GLY A 106 -6.01 -1.58 -1.47
CA GLY A 106 -7.28 -2.31 -1.49
C GLY A 106 -7.08 -3.80 -1.73
N THR A 107 -5.94 -4.36 -1.31
CA THR A 107 -5.62 -5.78 -1.49
C THR A 107 -5.50 -6.46 -0.13
N PRO A 108 -6.39 -7.40 0.23
CA PRO A 108 -6.28 -8.12 1.49
C PRO A 108 -4.92 -8.82 1.64
N PRO A 109 -4.36 -8.95 2.85
CA PRO A 109 -3.21 -9.80 3.11
C PRO A 109 -3.36 -11.18 2.49
N TRP A 110 -2.33 -11.68 1.79
CA TRP A 110 -2.40 -12.95 1.06
C TRP A 110 -2.66 -14.15 1.97
N ASP A 111 -2.38 -14.04 3.27
CA ASP A 111 -2.73 -15.08 4.22
C ASP A 111 -4.24 -15.21 4.45
N LEU A 112 -4.98 -14.10 4.42
CA LEU A 112 -6.45 -14.11 4.42
C LEU A 112 -6.99 -14.63 3.09
N GLU A 113 -6.42 -14.17 1.97
CA GLU A 113 -6.86 -14.65 0.65
C GLU A 113 -6.62 -16.16 0.45
N ALA A 114 -5.55 -16.71 1.03
CA ALA A 114 -5.27 -18.13 1.00
C ALA A 114 -6.35 -18.96 1.74
N GLN A 115 -6.87 -18.43 2.86
CA GLN A 115 -7.94 -19.08 3.61
C GLN A 115 -9.24 -19.15 2.79
N VAL A 116 -9.59 -18.08 2.07
CA VAL A 116 -10.75 -18.09 1.14
C VAL A 116 -10.59 -19.17 0.09
N LEU A 117 -9.40 -19.27 -0.52
CA LEU A 117 -9.14 -20.29 -1.54
C LEU A 117 -9.26 -21.71 -0.96
N ALA A 118 -8.75 -21.92 0.25
CA ALA A 118 -8.86 -23.20 0.95
C ALA A 118 -10.32 -23.55 1.28
N GLU A 119 -11.09 -22.61 1.81
CA GLU A 119 -12.49 -22.82 2.18
C GLU A 119 -13.35 -23.20 0.95
N ILE A 120 -13.22 -22.43 -0.14
CA ILE A 120 -13.95 -22.71 -1.38
C ILE A 120 -13.56 -24.06 -1.98
N TYR A 121 -12.28 -24.43 -1.88
CA TYR A 121 -11.80 -25.72 -2.32
C TYR A 121 -12.41 -26.86 -1.49
N SER A 122 -12.39 -26.74 -0.16
CA SER A 122 -12.96 -27.72 0.77
C SER A 122 -14.44 -27.92 0.54
N ARG A 123 -15.24 -26.84 0.40
CA ARG A 123 -16.67 -26.95 0.09
C ARG A 123 -16.93 -27.69 -1.21
N ARG A 124 -16.16 -27.39 -2.26
CA ARG A 124 -16.26 -28.10 -3.55
C ARG A 124 -15.86 -29.55 -3.45
N ALA A 125 -14.79 -29.86 -2.70
CA ALA A 125 -14.32 -31.23 -2.51
C ALA A 125 -15.35 -32.07 -1.73
N ASN A 126 -15.96 -31.50 -0.70
CA ASN A 126 -17.02 -32.14 0.08
C ASN A 126 -18.26 -32.41 -0.78
N ALA A 127 -18.73 -31.41 -1.54
CA ALA A 127 -19.86 -31.60 -2.46
C ALA A 127 -19.60 -32.73 -3.47
N ARG A 128 -18.40 -32.75 -4.09
CA ARG A 128 -18.01 -33.81 -5.03
C ARG A 128 -17.96 -35.19 -4.38
N SER A 129 -17.50 -35.27 -3.13
CA SER A 129 -17.43 -36.53 -2.39
C SER A 129 -18.82 -37.09 -2.08
N SER A 130 -19.82 -36.21 -1.98
CA SER A 130 -21.24 -36.56 -1.84
C SER A 130 -21.95 -36.81 -3.19
N GLY A 131 -21.24 -36.75 -4.32
CA GLY A 131 -21.83 -36.89 -5.66
C GLY A 131 -22.46 -35.60 -6.23
N ASP A 132 -22.37 -34.48 -5.51
CA ASP A 132 -22.94 -33.21 -5.93
C ASP A 132 -21.96 -32.39 -6.78
N CYS A 133 -22.50 -31.72 -7.80
CA CYS A 133 -21.79 -30.71 -8.58
C CYS A 133 -22.46 -29.34 -8.35
N PRO A 134 -21.97 -28.52 -7.39
CA PRO A 134 -22.64 -27.28 -7.03
C PRO A 134 -22.70 -26.33 -8.24
N PRO A 135 -23.85 -25.70 -8.51
CA PRO A 135 -23.99 -24.80 -9.64
C PRO A 135 -23.08 -23.57 -9.48
N PRO A 136 -22.67 -22.92 -10.60
CA PRO A 136 -21.77 -21.76 -10.55
C PRO A 136 -22.26 -20.63 -9.62
N GLU A 137 -23.58 -20.39 -9.59
CA GLU A 137 -24.22 -19.39 -8.73
C GLU A 137 -24.01 -19.66 -7.24
N LEU A 138 -24.13 -20.92 -6.80
CA LEU A 138 -23.91 -21.30 -5.41
C LEU A 138 -22.43 -21.10 -5.03
N VAL A 139 -21.51 -21.44 -5.93
CA VAL A 139 -20.09 -21.21 -5.68
C VAL A 139 -19.76 -19.72 -5.65
N ARG A 140 -20.43 -18.90 -6.47
CA ARG A 140 -20.26 -17.44 -6.40
C ARG A 140 -20.69 -16.92 -5.03
N ARG A 141 -21.84 -17.35 -4.51
CA ARG A 141 -22.30 -17.01 -3.16
C ARG A 141 -21.33 -17.44 -2.06
N TRP A 142 -20.76 -18.64 -2.15
CA TRP A 142 -19.73 -19.07 -1.19
C TRP A 142 -18.51 -18.14 -1.23
N ARG A 143 -18.11 -17.69 -2.42
CA ARG A 143 -16.98 -16.78 -2.57
C ARG A 143 -17.29 -15.40 -2.01
N GLU A 144 -18.48 -14.87 -2.29
CA GLU A 144 -18.95 -13.58 -1.76
C GLU A 144 -18.92 -13.61 -0.22
N GLN A 145 -19.51 -14.64 0.40
CA GLN A 145 -19.48 -14.80 1.87
C GLN A 145 -18.06 -14.89 2.41
N ALA A 146 -17.20 -15.72 1.82
CA ALA A 146 -15.82 -15.86 2.30
C ALA A 146 -15.01 -14.56 2.12
N GLN A 147 -15.36 -13.72 1.15
CA GLN A 147 -14.76 -12.39 0.97
C GLN A 147 -15.24 -11.40 2.04
N GLU A 148 -16.50 -11.44 2.43
CA GLU A 148 -17.05 -10.64 3.53
C GLU A 148 -16.40 -11.03 4.87
N ASP A 149 -16.21 -12.32 5.12
CA ASP A 149 -15.52 -12.83 6.31
C ASP A 149 -14.07 -12.32 6.36
N VAL A 150 -13.37 -12.35 5.22
CA VAL A 150 -12.00 -11.80 5.10
C VAL A 150 -11.95 -10.29 5.32
N LEU A 151 -12.91 -9.54 4.78
CA LEU A 151 -12.97 -8.09 5.01
C LEU A 151 -13.18 -7.79 6.49
N SER A 152 -14.03 -8.56 7.17
CA SER A 152 -14.29 -8.44 8.60
C SER A 152 -13.03 -8.73 9.43
N GLU A 153 -12.36 -9.87 9.20
CA GLU A 153 -11.08 -10.18 9.88
C GLU A 153 -10.01 -9.14 9.57
N TRP A 154 -9.96 -8.64 8.34
CA TRP A 154 -8.98 -7.62 7.96
C TRP A 154 -9.23 -6.29 8.68
N LYS A 155 -10.50 -5.90 8.85
CA LYS A 155 -10.90 -4.71 9.62
C LYS A 155 -10.44 -4.81 11.06
N GLU A 156 -10.61 -5.97 11.70
CA GLU A 156 -10.10 -6.24 13.05
C GLU A 156 -8.57 -6.11 13.13
N ARG A 157 -7.84 -6.67 12.16
CA ARG A 157 -6.37 -6.53 12.09
C ARG A 157 -5.93 -5.08 11.93
N LEU A 158 -6.69 -4.26 11.19
CA LEU A 158 -6.40 -2.83 11.02
C LEU A 158 -6.77 -2.00 12.25
N ALA A 159 -7.62 -2.49 13.15
CA ALA A 159 -7.93 -1.82 14.41
C ALA A 159 -6.76 -1.86 15.41
N ALA A 160 -5.91 -2.88 15.32
CA ALA A 160 -4.69 -3.01 16.13
C ALA A 160 -3.45 -3.26 15.24
N PRO A 161 -3.06 -2.28 14.40
CA PRO A 161 -1.96 -2.46 13.46
C PRO A 161 -0.62 -2.51 14.20
N THR A 162 0.33 -3.28 13.68
CA THR A 162 1.71 -3.28 14.22
C THR A 162 2.53 -2.12 13.68
N ALA A 163 2.19 -1.61 12.50
CA ALA A 163 2.86 -0.47 11.87
C ALA A 163 1.97 0.25 10.85
N GLY A 164 2.17 1.56 10.69
CA GLY A 164 1.34 2.36 9.78
C GLY A 164 0.00 2.77 10.40
N HIS A 165 -0.01 2.97 11.72
CA HIS A 165 -1.14 3.46 12.51
C HIS A 165 -1.87 4.64 11.86
N TRP A 166 -1.14 5.63 11.33
CA TRP A 166 -1.68 6.78 10.60
C TRP A 166 -2.64 6.38 9.46
N THR A 167 -2.19 5.47 8.60
CA THR A 167 -2.97 4.98 7.47
C THR A 167 -4.11 4.06 7.93
N ALA A 168 -3.82 3.16 8.87
CA ALA A 168 -4.80 2.20 9.36
C ALA A 168 -5.98 2.87 10.07
N ALA A 169 -5.72 3.90 10.88
CA ALA A 169 -6.76 4.68 11.56
C ALA A 169 -7.69 5.40 10.59
N ALA A 170 -7.18 5.86 9.44
CA ALA A 170 -8.00 6.53 8.43
C ALA A 170 -8.78 5.54 7.55
N ILE A 171 -8.13 4.45 7.10
CA ILE A 171 -8.74 3.51 6.14
C ILE A 171 -9.61 2.45 6.83
N GLY A 172 -9.23 1.98 8.02
CA GLY A 172 -9.94 0.90 8.73
C GLY A 172 -11.44 1.11 8.88
N PRO A 173 -11.91 2.30 9.31
CA PRO A 173 -13.34 2.58 9.43
C PRO A 173 -14.13 2.54 8.12
N ILE A 174 -13.47 2.75 6.98
CA ILE A 174 -14.09 2.83 5.64
C ILE A 174 -13.53 1.74 4.69
N LEU A 175 -13.05 0.63 5.25
CA LEU A 175 -12.28 -0.36 4.50
C LEU A 175 -13.09 -0.97 3.34
N GLU A 176 -14.37 -1.24 3.58
CA GLU A 176 -15.27 -1.89 2.63
C GLU A 176 -15.54 -0.97 1.43
N GLU A 177 -15.89 0.28 1.69
CA GLU A 177 -16.11 1.31 0.67
C GLU A 177 -14.82 1.64 -0.06
N TRP A 178 -13.69 1.69 0.67
CA TRP A 178 -12.38 1.87 0.09
C TRP A 178 -12.09 0.73 -0.89
N VAL A 179 -12.17 -0.54 -0.48
CA VAL A 179 -11.89 -1.70 -1.35
C VAL A 179 -12.87 -1.77 -2.54
N GLY A 180 -14.15 -1.45 -2.31
CA GLY A 180 -15.21 -1.51 -3.33
C GLY A 180 -15.26 -0.34 -4.31
N ARG A 181 -14.42 0.69 -4.14
CA ARG A 181 -14.44 1.90 -4.98
C ARG A 181 -14.20 1.60 -6.46
N ARG A 182 -14.95 2.27 -7.34
CA ARG A 182 -14.85 2.11 -8.81
C ARG A 182 -13.91 3.12 -9.49
N TYR A 183 -13.57 4.18 -8.77
CA TYR A 183 -12.72 5.26 -9.23
C TYR A 183 -11.61 5.54 -8.22
N GLY A 184 -10.76 6.53 -8.53
CA GLY A 184 -9.75 6.99 -7.60
C GLY A 184 -8.46 6.18 -7.67
N VAL A 185 -7.51 6.71 -8.45
CA VAL A 185 -6.14 6.20 -8.50
C VAL A 185 -5.27 7.07 -7.60
N LEU A 186 -4.50 6.44 -6.73
CA LEU A 186 -3.53 7.16 -5.90
C LEU A 186 -2.38 7.69 -6.76
N SER A 187 -2.14 8.99 -6.67
CA SER A 187 -0.91 9.62 -7.14
C SER A 187 0.25 9.35 -6.18
N PHE A 188 1.47 9.66 -6.62
CA PHE A 188 2.65 9.54 -5.77
C PHE A 188 2.57 10.48 -4.57
N ARG A 189 2.04 11.69 -4.76
CA ARG A 189 1.99 12.73 -3.74
C ARG A 189 0.84 12.53 -2.76
N THR A 190 -0.32 12.10 -3.24
CA THR A 190 -1.42 11.68 -2.35
C THR A 190 -0.98 10.52 -1.46
N THR A 191 -0.21 9.57 -2.00
CA THR A 191 0.34 8.47 -1.19
C THR A 191 1.33 8.93 -0.12
N GLN A 192 2.11 9.99 -0.38
CA GLN A 192 3.00 10.57 0.63
C GLN A 192 2.20 11.02 1.86
N ILE A 193 1.13 11.77 1.65
CA ILE A 193 0.21 12.24 2.70
C ILE A 193 -0.41 11.06 3.44
N LEU A 194 -1.02 10.11 2.71
CA LEU A 194 -1.72 8.96 3.30
C LEU A 194 -0.82 8.03 4.11
N THR A 195 0.50 8.06 3.87
CA THR A 195 1.47 7.20 4.56
C THR A 195 2.38 7.95 5.52
N ASN A 196 2.31 9.28 5.60
CA ASN A 196 3.28 10.12 6.32
C ASN A 196 4.74 9.85 5.88
N HIS A 197 4.95 9.69 4.57
CA HIS A 197 6.26 9.44 3.96
C HIS A 197 6.63 10.53 2.96
N GLY A 198 7.92 10.74 2.74
CA GLY A 198 8.42 11.62 1.68
C GLY A 198 9.05 12.89 2.20
N CYS A 199 8.64 14.05 1.72
CA CYS A 199 9.28 15.34 2.02
C CYS A 199 8.87 15.96 3.38
N PHE A 200 8.51 15.13 4.37
CA PHE A 200 8.20 15.55 5.74
C PHE A 200 9.45 15.47 6.62
N GLY A 201 9.73 16.52 7.38
CA GLY A 201 10.89 16.58 8.28
C GLY A 201 10.99 15.37 9.22
N TYR A 202 9.87 14.94 9.82
CA TYR A 202 9.83 13.73 10.66
C TYR A 202 10.35 12.49 9.92
N TYR A 203 9.83 12.23 8.71
CA TYR A 203 10.25 11.08 7.90
C TYR A 203 11.70 11.22 7.43
N LEU A 204 12.09 12.40 6.95
CA LEU A 204 13.44 12.66 6.44
C LEU A 204 14.49 12.49 7.54
N HIS A 205 14.19 12.90 8.77
CA HIS A 205 15.06 12.74 9.92
C HIS A 205 15.07 11.30 10.46
N LYS A 206 13.91 10.75 10.84
CA LYS A 206 13.84 9.45 11.54
C LYS A 206 14.03 8.23 10.65
N VAL A 207 13.52 8.27 9.41
CA VAL A 207 13.46 7.11 8.53
C VAL A 207 14.47 7.21 7.39
N ALA A 208 14.45 8.32 6.65
CA ALA A 208 15.35 8.49 5.51
C ALA A 208 16.79 8.81 5.94
N ARG A 209 16.97 9.35 7.15
CA ARG A 209 18.24 9.86 7.70
C ARG A 209 18.92 10.82 6.72
N ARG A 210 18.18 11.86 6.34
CA ARG A 210 18.56 12.88 5.36
C ARG A 210 18.41 14.31 5.86
N GLU A 211 17.79 14.51 7.02
CA GLU A 211 17.69 15.81 7.66
C GLU A 211 18.16 15.67 9.12
N PRO A 212 18.88 16.67 9.66
CA PRO A 212 19.41 16.62 11.03
C PRO A 212 18.31 16.78 12.08
N THR A 213 17.18 17.40 11.73
CA THR A 213 16.05 17.64 12.63
C THR A 213 14.72 17.29 11.97
N PRO A 214 13.66 16.99 12.75
CA PRO A 214 12.33 16.71 12.21
C PRO A 214 11.50 17.98 11.94
N VAL A 215 12.13 19.16 11.91
CA VAL A 215 11.46 20.47 11.83
C VAL A 215 10.88 20.71 10.44
N CYS A 216 9.78 21.45 10.37
CA CYS A 216 9.19 21.89 9.13
C CYS A 216 9.99 23.04 8.54
N HIS A 217 10.49 22.87 7.32
CA HIS A 217 11.23 23.93 6.62
C HIS A 217 10.37 25.08 6.13
N GLN A 218 9.04 24.97 6.18
CA GLN A 218 8.13 26.02 5.77
C GLN A 218 7.74 26.97 6.92
N CYS A 219 7.56 26.44 8.14
CA CYS A 219 7.07 27.24 9.28
C CYS A 219 7.88 27.07 10.58
N GLY A 220 8.88 26.20 10.63
CA GLY A 220 9.70 25.98 11.82
C GLY A 220 9.09 25.07 12.90
N SER A 221 7.84 24.61 12.74
CA SER A 221 7.20 23.70 13.71
C SER A 221 7.83 22.31 13.74
N SER A 222 7.74 21.62 14.87
CA SER A 222 8.26 20.26 15.06
C SER A 222 7.26 19.37 15.82
N PRO A 223 7.04 18.10 15.41
CA PRO A 223 7.59 17.47 14.22
C PRO A 223 6.80 17.81 12.94
N ASP A 224 7.48 17.95 11.80
CA ASP A 224 6.84 18.04 10.48
C ASP A 224 6.35 16.67 10.02
N THR A 225 5.06 16.45 10.16
CA THR A 225 4.34 15.25 9.70
C THR A 225 3.36 15.60 8.58
N ALA A 226 2.77 14.57 7.96
CA ALA A 226 1.62 14.74 7.07
C ALA A 226 0.47 15.46 7.80
N GLN A 227 0.18 15.09 9.05
CA GLN A 227 -0.83 15.75 9.88
C GLN A 227 -0.54 17.25 10.02
N HIS A 228 0.66 17.60 10.46
CA HIS A 228 1.09 19.00 10.53
C HIS A 228 0.91 19.72 9.18
N THR A 229 1.33 19.09 8.09
CA THR A 229 1.24 19.67 6.75
C THR A 229 -0.20 19.96 6.33
N ILE A 230 -1.14 19.01 6.55
CA ILE A 230 -2.52 19.15 6.07
C ILE A 230 -3.43 19.92 7.03
N GLU A 231 -3.16 19.92 8.34
CA GLU A 231 -4.04 20.53 9.36
C GLU A 231 -3.51 21.86 9.92
N LEU A 232 -2.18 22.05 10.04
CA LEU A 232 -1.62 23.08 10.93
C LEU A 232 -0.67 24.07 10.25
N CYS A 233 0.07 23.63 9.23
CA CYS A 233 1.18 24.41 8.70
C CYS A 233 0.65 25.68 7.98
N PRO A 234 1.00 26.89 8.44
CA PRO A 234 0.44 28.14 7.90
C PRO A 234 0.84 28.40 6.44
N ALA A 235 1.94 27.81 5.98
CA ALA A 235 2.36 27.88 4.58
C ALA A 235 1.34 27.29 3.59
N TRP A 236 0.36 26.51 4.07
CA TRP A 236 -0.67 25.89 3.24
C TRP A 236 -2.09 26.38 3.53
N ASP A 237 -2.24 27.55 4.17
CA ASP A 237 -3.56 28.14 4.46
C ASP A 237 -4.38 28.38 3.20
N GLU A 238 -3.77 28.89 2.13
CA GLU A 238 -4.45 29.13 0.85
C GLU A 238 -5.02 27.84 0.27
N GLN A 239 -4.21 26.77 0.23
CA GLN A 239 -4.64 25.48 -0.31
C GLN A 239 -5.71 24.83 0.57
N ARG A 240 -5.63 24.98 1.91
CA ARG A 240 -6.69 24.54 2.83
C ARG A 240 -7.99 25.30 2.60
N ASN A 241 -7.92 26.63 2.47
CA ASN A 241 -9.09 27.46 2.22
C ASN A 241 -9.77 27.09 0.90
N ALA A 242 -9.01 26.78 -0.16
CA ALA A 242 -9.55 26.29 -1.41
C ALA A 242 -10.23 24.91 -1.28
N LEU A 243 -9.82 24.10 -0.31
CA LEU A 243 -10.39 22.77 -0.05
C LEU A 243 -11.55 22.78 0.95
N ALA A 244 -11.74 23.87 1.69
CA ALA A 244 -12.67 23.95 2.81
C ALA A 244 -14.13 23.60 2.44
N ALA A 245 -14.58 23.98 1.24
CA ALA A 245 -15.92 23.66 0.75
C ALA A 245 -16.16 22.15 0.58
N ASN A 246 -15.11 21.39 0.26
CA ASN A 246 -15.18 19.93 0.11
C ASN A 246 -15.08 19.21 1.45
N THR A 247 -14.32 19.76 2.40
CA THR A 247 -13.99 19.09 3.65
C THR A 247 -14.83 19.55 4.84
N GLY A 248 -15.59 20.64 4.71
CA GLY A 248 -16.27 21.26 5.85
C GLY A 248 -15.29 21.80 6.89
N GLN A 249 -14.11 22.27 6.44
CA GLN A 249 -12.99 22.73 7.28
C GLN A 249 -12.32 21.66 8.18
N ASP A 250 -12.71 20.38 8.08
CA ASP A 250 -12.01 19.28 8.73
C ASP A 250 -10.93 18.70 7.79
N PHE A 251 -9.67 19.01 8.04
CA PHE A 251 -8.54 18.51 7.23
C PHE A 251 -7.92 17.23 7.76
N SER A 252 -8.54 16.59 8.75
CA SER A 252 -8.06 15.33 9.30
C SER A 252 -7.99 14.24 8.24
N LEU A 253 -6.99 13.36 8.33
CA LEU A 253 -6.85 12.27 7.37
C LEU A 253 -8.13 11.41 7.22
N PRO A 254 -8.83 11.02 8.31
CA PRO A 254 -10.10 10.31 8.21
C PRO A 254 -11.15 11.06 7.39
N ASN A 255 -11.23 12.38 7.49
CA ASN A 255 -12.16 13.16 6.68
C ASN A 255 -11.72 13.24 5.22
N LEU A 256 -10.42 13.46 4.95
CA LEU A 256 -9.92 13.49 3.58
C LEU A 256 -10.25 12.19 2.84
N VAL A 257 -10.03 11.03 3.47
CA VAL A 257 -10.33 9.74 2.82
C VAL A 257 -11.82 9.52 2.62
N ARG A 258 -12.70 10.03 3.51
CA ARG A 258 -14.16 10.02 3.31
C ARG A 258 -14.58 10.88 2.11
N VAL A 259 -14.03 12.09 1.99
CA VAL A 259 -14.26 12.97 0.84
C VAL A 259 -13.79 12.30 -0.46
N MET A 260 -12.64 11.61 -0.42
CA MET A 260 -12.11 10.86 -1.57
C MET A 260 -13.08 9.77 -2.05
N ILE A 261 -13.66 8.98 -1.14
CA ILE A 261 -14.58 7.89 -1.52
C ILE A 261 -16.02 8.36 -1.78
N GLY A 262 -16.37 9.59 -1.41
CA GLY A 262 -17.73 10.13 -1.58
C GLY A 262 -18.05 10.50 -3.02
N SER A 263 -17.08 10.98 -3.80
CA SER A 263 -17.26 11.28 -5.23
C SER A 263 -15.94 11.35 -6.00
N GLU A 264 -16.01 11.19 -7.33
CA GLU A 264 -14.86 11.43 -8.22
C GLU A 264 -14.34 12.87 -8.13
N ALA A 265 -15.24 13.84 -7.98
CA ALA A 265 -14.88 15.24 -7.78
C ALA A 265 -14.15 15.45 -6.45
N GLY A 266 -14.61 14.81 -5.37
CA GLY A 266 -13.95 14.80 -4.07
C GLY A 266 -12.56 14.19 -4.14
N TRP A 267 -12.41 13.02 -4.77
CA TRP A 267 -11.10 12.42 -5.02
C TRP A 267 -10.17 13.37 -5.76
N LYS A 268 -10.64 13.98 -6.86
CA LYS A 268 -9.85 14.92 -7.66
C LYS A 268 -9.44 16.17 -6.87
N ALA A 269 -10.31 16.69 -6.02
CA ALA A 269 -10.02 17.84 -5.17
C ALA A 269 -8.89 17.51 -4.16
N ILE A 270 -9.00 16.37 -3.46
CA ILE A 270 -7.96 15.92 -2.52
C ILE A 270 -6.64 15.64 -3.25
N ASP A 271 -6.68 14.99 -4.42
CA ASP A 271 -5.47 14.69 -5.19
C ASP A 271 -4.79 15.98 -5.67
N THR A 272 -5.55 16.97 -6.14
CA THR A 272 -5.04 18.29 -6.54
C THR A 272 -4.38 19.02 -5.37
N PHE A 273 -5.03 19.02 -4.20
CA PHE A 273 -4.49 19.59 -2.97
C PHE A 273 -3.17 18.94 -2.57
N CYS A 274 -3.11 17.61 -2.56
CA CYS A 274 -1.88 16.86 -2.26
C CYS A 274 -0.77 17.15 -3.28
N GLU A 275 -1.12 17.22 -4.57
CA GLU A 275 -0.17 17.53 -5.63
C GLU A 275 0.43 18.94 -5.48
N GLN A 276 -0.39 19.96 -5.20
CA GLN A 276 0.07 21.34 -4.98
C GLN A 276 1.03 21.47 -3.79
N ILE A 277 0.68 20.90 -2.64
CA ILE A 277 1.49 21.02 -1.41
C ILE A 277 2.80 20.22 -1.54
N ILE A 278 2.69 18.95 -1.92
CA ILE A 278 3.84 18.04 -1.91
C ILE A 278 4.81 18.39 -3.05
N SER A 279 4.34 18.87 -4.21
CA SER A 279 5.25 19.31 -5.27
C SER A 279 6.14 20.47 -4.82
N GLN A 280 5.59 21.44 -4.10
CA GLN A 280 6.32 22.58 -3.54
C GLN A 280 7.28 22.15 -2.42
N LYS A 281 6.86 21.27 -1.49
CA LYS A 281 7.75 20.71 -0.46
C LYS A 281 8.91 19.93 -1.09
N GLU A 282 8.64 19.11 -2.12
CA GLU A 282 9.67 18.39 -2.86
C GLU A 282 10.62 19.33 -3.60
N ALA A 283 10.14 20.42 -4.18
CA ALA A 283 10.97 21.42 -4.85
C ALA A 283 11.90 22.11 -3.83
N ALA A 284 11.36 22.53 -2.69
CA ALA A 284 12.15 23.11 -1.60
C ALA A 284 13.20 22.11 -1.05
N GLU A 285 12.85 20.83 -0.91
CA GLU A 285 13.80 19.76 -0.55
C GLU A 285 14.93 19.66 -1.58
N ARG A 286 14.63 19.71 -2.89
CA ARG A 286 15.65 19.64 -3.94
C ARG A 286 16.62 20.81 -3.90
N VAL A 287 16.12 22.02 -3.66
CA VAL A 287 16.98 23.22 -3.51
C VAL A 287 17.96 23.00 -2.35
N ARG A 288 17.49 22.51 -1.20
CA ARG A 288 18.35 22.21 -0.05
C ARG A 288 19.36 21.10 -0.32
N GLU A 289 18.99 20.09 -1.11
CA GLU A 289 19.92 19.02 -1.48
C GLU A 289 20.98 19.45 -2.51
N ALA A 290 20.69 20.50 -3.30
CA ALA A 290 21.59 21.04 -4.32
C ALA A 290 22.56 22.10 -3.77
N ASP A 291 22.31 22.64 -2.58
CA ASP A 291 23.19 23.60 -1.93
C ASP A 291 24.56 22.97 -1.64
N ALA A 292 25.63 23.60 -2.13
CA ALA A 292 27.00 23.16 -1.95
C ALA A 292 27.42 23.09 -0.47
N HIS A 293 26.81 23.94 0.37
CA HIS A 293 27.05 24.04 1.81
C HIS A 293 26.05 23.22 2.62
N ALA A 294 25.16 22.45 1.97
CA ALA A 294 24.23 21.58 2.67
C ALA A 294 24.97 20.55 3.53
N ASP A 295 24.36 20.23 4.68
CA ASP A 295 24.80 19.16 5.56
C ASP A 295 25.09 17.89 4.75
N PRO A 296 26.26 17.23 4.94
CA PRO A 296 26.60 16.01 4.22
C PRO A 296 25.52 14.93 4.26
N ILE A 297 24.68 14.87 5.30
CA ILE A 297 23.57 13.92 5.41
C ILE A 297 22.48 14.12 4.34
N ARG A 298 22.34 15.34 3.81
CA ARG A 298 21.39 15.68 2.73
C ARG A 298 21.90 15.23 1.36
N ARG A 299 23.21 15.00 1.21
CA ARG A 299 23.83 14.67 -0.08
C ARG A 299 23.39 13.27 -0.53
N ARG A 300 22.55 13.20 -1.57
CA ARG A 300 22.12 11.93 -2.17
C ARG A 300 23.15 11.42 -3.18
N ARG A 301 23.29 10.09 -3.26
CA ARG A 301 23.90 9.42 -4.43
C ARG A 301 23.02 9.68 -5.67
N VAL A 302 23.61 10.27 -6.71
CA VAL A 302 22.93 10.53 -8.00
C VAL A 302 22.61 9.20 -8.69
N GLY A 303 21.39 9.02 -9.21
CA GLY A 303 20.98 7.80 -9.90
C GLY A 303 20.07 8.10 -11.10
N ARG A 304 20.22 7.31 -12.18
CA ARG A 304 19.57 7.51 -13.51
C ARG A 304 18.06 7.79 -13.46
N ARG A 305 17.31 7.18 -12.54
CA ARG A 305 15.85 7.39 -12.43
C ARG A 305 15.47 8.78 -11.95
N ARG A 306 16.32 9.41 -11.12
CA ARG A 306 16.05 10.75 -10.59
C ARG A 306 16.25 11.82 -11.64
N THR A 307 17.30 11.71 -12.47
CA THR A 307 17.55 12.64 -13.58
C THR A 307 16.34 12.70 -14.52
N ARG A 308 15.74 11.55 -14.84
CA ARG A 308 14.50 11.49 -15.64
C ARG A 308 13.30 12.15 -14.97
N TYR A 309 13.13 11.97 -13.65
CA TYR A 309 12.01 12.57 -12.93
C TYR A 309 12.18 14.09 -12.74
N ALA A 310 13.41 14.56 -12.51
CA ALA A 310 13.70 15.99 -12.39
C ALA A 310 13.37 16.74 -13.69
N GLY A 311 13.66 16.15 -14.85
CA GLY A 311 13.30 16.72 -16.16
C GLY A 311 11.80 16.65 -16.52
N GLN A 312 10.95 16.07 -15.67
CA GLN A 312 9.50 15.99 -15.88
C GLN A 312 8.70 16.97 -15.01
N MET A 313 9.38 17.76 -14.16
CA MET A 313 8.71 18.77 -13.35
C MET A 313 8.67 20.12 -14.07
N PRO A 314 7.63 20.94 -13.83
CA PRO A 314 7.66 22.34 -14.22
C PRO A 314 8.89 23.05 -13.60
N PRO A 315 9.47 24.04 -14.30
CA PRO A 315 10.61 24.81 -13.80
C PRO A 315 10.32 25.54 -12.50
#